data_AF-A0A0T6AXM5-F1
#
_entry.id   AF-A0A0T6AXM5-F1
#
_cell.length_a   1.000
_cell.length_b   1.000
_cell.length_c   1.000
_cell.angle_alpha   90.00
_cell.angle_beta   90.00
_cell.angle_gamma   90.00
#
_symmetry.space_group_name_H-M   'P 1'
#
loop_
_entity.id
_entity.type
_entity.pdbx_description
1 polymer ?
#
loop_
_entity_poly.entity_id
_entity_poly.type
_entity_poly.pdbx_seq_one_letter_code
_entity_poly.pdbx_strand_id
1 'polypeptide(L)'
;MAEKLEDLNLPNAPVQRIIKEVLPESVIIGKDVKAAVAKAASMFILYITSLSTQIAQKVNRKTLVAQDIFDALEEAEFEEFNEPLKQALAEFKSSKSNKKDDKHKSNNEDEEEMEEEEVNEEKDD
;
A
#
# COMPACT_ATOMS: atom_id res chain seq x y z
N MET A 1 -13.12 17.63 3.21
CA MET A 1 -13.04 16.33 3.91
C MET A 1 -14.34 15.61 3.66
N ALA A 2 -14.35 14.28 3.63
CA ALA A 2 -15.59 13.52 3.49
C ALA A 2 -16.57 13.95 4.60
N GLU A 3 -17.75 14.41 4.22
CA GLU A 3 -18.76 14.89 5.17
C GLU A 3 -19.71 13.78 5.58
N LYS A 4 -19.81 12.72 4.76
CA LYS A 4 -20.69 11.59 5.00
C LYS A 4 -19.98 10.26 4.75
N LEU A 5 -20.44 9.19 5.40
CA LEU A 5 -19.91 7.84 5.19
C LEU A 5 -20.05 7.39 3.73
N GLU A 6 -21.08 7.86 3.03
CA GLU A 6 -21.30 7.54 1.63
C GLU A 6 -20.20 8.10 0.70
N ASP A 7 -19.50 9.15 1.12
CA ASP A 7 -18.37 9.75 0.40
C ASP A 7 -17.10 8.88 0.49
N LEU A 8 -17.08 7.93 1.44
CA LEU A 8 -15.95 7.02 1.68
C LEU A 8 -16.18 5.63 1.06
N ASN A 9 -17.23 5.46 0.25
CA ASN A 9 -17.55 4.18 -0.36
C ASN A 9 -16.45 3.73 -1.33
N LEU A 10 -15.99 2.48 -1.16
CA LEU A 10 -15.05 1.86 -2.08
C LEU A 10 -15.72 1.53 -3.41
N PRO A 11 -14.97 1.51 -4.53
CA PRO A 11 -15.51 1.12 -5.83
C PRO A 11 -16.10 -0.30 -5.81
N ASN A 12 -17.33 -0.45 -6.33
CA ASN A 12 -18.07 -1.71 -6.27
C ASN A 12 -17.38 -2.87 -7.01
N ALA A 13 -16.67 -2.60 -8.10
CA ALA A 13 -16.05 -3.66 -8.91
C ALA A 13 -14.91 -4.39 -8.18
N PRO A 14 -13.90 -3.72 -7.60
CA PRO A 14 -12.92 -4.34 -6.72
C PRO A 14 -13.53 -5.10 -5.53
N VAL A 15 -14.50 -4.50 -4.83
CA VAL A 15 -15.19 -5.16 -3.71
C VAL A 15 -15.83 -6.46 -4.16
N GLN A 16 -16.53 -6.45 -5.30
CA GLN A 16 -17.13 -7.66 -5.86
C GLN A 16 -16.10 -8.74 -6.23
N ARG A 17 -14.93 -8.37 -6.75
CA ARG A 17 -13.87 -9.33 -7.08
C ARG A 17 -13.36 -10.03 -5.82
N ILE A 18 -13.03 -9.27 -4.79
CA ILE A 18 -12.53 -9.81 -3.51
C ILE A 18 -13.57 -10.75 -2.86
N ILE A 19 -14.85 -10.37 -2.85
CA ILE A 19 -15.90 -11.25 -2.30
C ILE A 19 -15.98 -12.57 -3.08
N LYS A 20 -15.81 -12.54 -4.42
CA LYS A 20 -15.85 -13.76 -5.24
C LYS A 20 -14.63 -14.65 -5.05
N GLU A 21 -13.46 -14.09 -4.78
CA GLU A 21 -12.22 -14.85 -4.57
C GLU A 21 -12.31 -15.81 -3.39
N VAL A 22 -13.13 -15.49 -2.38
CA VAL A 22 -13.33 -16.31 -1.18
C VAL A 22 -14.58 -17.20 -1.24
N LEU A 23 -15.35 -17.16 -2.33
CA LEU A 23 -16.59 -17.90 -2.50
C LEU A 23 -16.51 -18.87 -3.69
N PRO A 24 -17.21 -20.01 -3.66
CA PRO A 24 -17.36 -20.87 -4.84
C PRO A 24 -18.00 -20.13 -6.01
N GLU A 25 -17.61 -20.47 -7.24
CA GLU A 25 -18.11 -19.82 -8.47
C GLU A 25 -19.64 -19.86 -8.63
N SER A 26 -20.29 -20.88 -8.05
CA SER A 26 -21.74 -21.06 -8.09
C SER A 26 -22.51 -20.08 -7.19
N VAL A 27 -21.85 -19.32 -6.33
CA VAL A 27 -22.51 -18.42 -5.37
C VAL A 27 -22.89 -17.10 -6.04
N ILE A 28 -24.18 -16.74 -5.93
CA ILE A 28 -24.71 -15.48 -6.42
C ILE A 28 -24.70 -14.45 -5.30
N ILE A 29 -23.98 -13.34 -5.50
CA ILE A 29 -23.89 -12.24 -4.54
C ILE A 29 -25.04 -11.26 -4.75
N GLY A 30 -25.85 -11.07 -3.71
CA GLY A 30 -26.93 -10.07 -3.70
C GLY A 30 -26.42 -8.64 -3.87
N LYS A 31 -27.26 -7.74 -4.41
CA LYS A 31 -26.89 -6.33 -4.62
C LYS A 31 -26.55 -5.62 -3.30
N ASP A 32 -27.33 -5.89 -2.26
CA ASP A 32 -27.17 -5.24 -0.95
C ASP A 32 -25.92 -5.70 -0.21
N VAL A 33 -25.46 -6.93 -0.46
CA VAL A 33 -24.23 -7.48 0.13
C VAL A 33 -23.01 -6.65 -0.28
N LYS A 34 -22.94 -6.24 -1.55
CA LYS A 34 -21.81 -5.45 -2.06
C LYS A 34 -21.72 -4.09 -1.38
N ALA A 35 -22.87 -3.42 -1.23
CA ALA A 35 -22.96 -2.14 -0.55
C ALA A 35 -22.62 -2.27 0.95
N ALA A 36 -23.11 -3.33 1.60
CA ALA A 36 -22.82 -3.61 3.00
C ALA A 36 -21.32 -3.87 3.23
N VAL A 37 -20.68 -4.69 2.40
CA VAL A 37 -19.24 -4.98 2.49
C VAL A 37 -18.41 -3.74 2.19
N ALA A 38 -18.78 -2.95 1.17
CA ALA A 38 -18.09 -1.69 0.87
C ALA A 38 -18.14 -0.73 2.06
N LYS A 39 -19.32 -0.57 2.69
CA LYS A 39 -19.48 0.26 3.89
C LYS A 39 -18.69 -0.28 5.09
N ALA A 40 -18.72 -1.60 5.31
CA ALA A 40 -17.97 -2.24 6.38
C ALA A 40 -16.45 -2.05 6.20
N ALA A 41 -15.95 -2.15 4.97
CA ALA A 41 -14.54 -1.89 4.66
C ALA A 41 -14.15 -0.43 4.94
N SER A 42 -15.01 0.54 4.59
CA SER A 42 -14.77 1.96 4.94
C SER A 42 -14.75 2.17 6.45
N MET A 43 -15.66 1.52 7.20
CA MET A 43 -15.66 1.56 8.66
C MET A 43 -14.41 0.91 9.26
N PHE A 44 -13.95 -0.22 8.70
CA PHE A 44 -12.73 -0.89 9.12
C PHE A 44 -11.51 0.03 8.97
N ILE A 45 -11.36 0.71 7.82
CA ILE A 45 -10.26 1.67 7.60
C ILE A 45 -10.30 2.78 8.66
N LEU A 46 -11.48 3.36 8.92
CA LEU A 46 -11.63 4.42 9.93
C LEU A 46 -11.33 3.91 11.34
N TYR A 47 -11.77 2.71 11.68
CA TYR A 47 -11.58 2.10 12.98
C TYR A 47 -10.09 1.83 13.26
N ILE A 48 -9.41 1.13 12.34
CA ILE A 48 -7.97 0.86 12.48
C ILE A 48 -7.16 2.16 12.48
N THR A 49 -7.51 3.14 11.64
CA THR A 49 -6.85 4.45 11.64
C THR A 49 -7.01 5.16 12.98
N SER A 50 -8.21 5.12 13.57
CA SER A 50 -8.49 5.71 14.88
C SER A 50 -7.68 5.05 16.00
N LEU A 51 -7.65 3.71 16.03
CA LEU A 51 -6.86 2.96 17.02
C LEU A 51 -5.36 3.23 16.87
N SER A 52 -4.85 3.15 15.64
CA SER A 52 -3.44 3.45 15.34
C SER A 52 -3.07 4.88 15.78
N THR A 53 -3.99 5.85 15.58
CA THR A 53 -3.78 7.23 16.01
C THR A 53 -3.70 7.34 17.53
N GLN A 54 -4.56 6.63 18.26
CA GLN A 54 -4.50 6.59 19.72
C GLN A 54 -3.18 5.96 20.21
N ILE A 55 -2.71 4.89 19.57
CA ILE A 55 -1.44 4.23 19.90
C ILE A 55 -0.25 5.18 19.69
N ALA A 56 -0.19 5.87 18.55
CA ALA A 56 0.83 6.88 18.29
C ALA A 56 0.80 8.01 19.32
N GLN A 57 -0.40 8.49 19.68
CA GLN A 57 -0.59 9.54 20.68
C GLN A 57 -0.18 9.11 22.09
N LYS A 58 -0.42 7.85 22.49
CA LYS A 58 0.02 7.28 23.79
C LYS A 58 1.54 7.42 23.97
N VAL A 59 2.31 7.39 22.87
CA VAL A 59 3.77 7.57 22.88
C VAL A 59 4.23 8.97 22.43
N ASN A 60 3.36 9.98 22.52
CA ASN A 60 3.61 11.38 22.16
C ASN A 60 4.05 11.60 20.70
N ARG A 61 3.66 10.70 19.79
CA ARG A 61 4.01 10.77 18.38
C ARG A 61 2.82 11.29 17.57
N LYS A 62 3.07 12.32 16.75
CA LYS A 62 2.05 12.91 15.85
C LYS A 62 1.94 12.19 14.51
N THR A 63 2.91 11.35 14.18
CA THR A 63 3.02 10.65 12.91
C THR A 63 2.75 9.17 13.10
N LEU A 64 1.81 8.64 12.33
CA LEU A 64 1.56 7.20 12.26
C LEU A 64 2.74 6.48 11.59
N VAL A 65 3.17 5.39 12.20
CA VAL A 65 4.15 4.45 11.65
C VAL A 65 3.52 3.07 11.50
N ALA A 66 4.18 2.19 10.73
CA ALA A 66 3.67 0.84 10.48
C ALA A 66 3.42 0.04 11.78
N GLN A 67 4.27 0.24 12.80
CA GLN A 67 4.11 -0.43 14.09
C GLN A 67 2.76 -0.09 14.76
N ASP A 68 2.30 1.17 14.69
CA ASP A 68 1.02 1.53 15.30
C ASP A 68 -0.15 0.79 14.66
N ILE A 69 -0.05 0.47 13.36
CA ILE A 69 -1.07 -0.28 12.64
C ILE A 69 -1.05 -1.75 13.07
N PHE A 70 0.13 -2.35 13.23
CA PHE A 70 0.23 -3.73 13.72
C PHE A 70 -0.30 -3.87 15.16
N ASP A 71 0.05 -2.92 16.03
CA ASP A 71 -0.44 -2.89 17.40
C ASP A 71 -1.97 -2.65 17.43
N ALA A 72 -2.49 -1.79 16.53
CA ALA A 72 -3.93 -1.57 16.41
C ALA A 72 -4.69 -2.80 15.92
N LEU A 73 -4.10 -3.59 15.04
CA LEU A 73 -4.69 -4.85 14.56
C LEU A 73 -4.74 -5.89 15.68
N GLU A 74 -3.71 -5.97 16.54
CA GLU A 74 -3.72 -6.84 17.72
C GLU A 74 -4.76 -6.36 18.76
N GLU A 75 -4.83 -5.06 19.07
CA GLU A 75 -5.86 -4.50 19.97
C GLU A 75 -7.29 -4.69 19.44
N ALA A 76 -7.45 -4.78 18.12
CA ALA A 76 -8.72 -5.00 17.43
C ALA A 76 -9.05 -6.48 17.18
N GLU A 77 -8.25 -7.42 17.67
CA GLU A 77 -8.43 -8.88 17.47
C GLU A 77 -8.37 -9.31 15.98
N PHE A 78 -7.54 -8.63 15.19
CA PHE A 78 -7.21 -8.95 13.78
C PHE A 78 -5.72 -9.29 13.59
N GLU A 79 -5.10 -9.89 14.59
CA GLU A 79 -3.68 -10.25 14.62
C GLU A 79 -3.26 -11.20 13.48
N GLU A 80 -4.19 -11.97 12.92
CA GLU A 80 -3.96 -12.81 11.74
C GLU A 80 -3.55 -12.01 10.49
N PHE A 81 -3.84 -10.71 10.44
CA PHE A 81 -3.42 -9.84 9.34
C PHE A 81 -1.96 -9.39 9.46
N ASN A 82 -1.32 -9.53 10.63
CA ASN A 82 0.02 -9.00 10.86
C ASN A 82 1.08 -9.67 10.00
N GLU A 83 1.06 -11.00 9.89
CA GLU A 83 2.02 -11.75 9.08
C GLU A 83 1.95 -11.40 7.58
N PRO A 84 0.79 -11.50 6.90
CA PRO A 84 0.70 -11.14 5.48
C PRO A 84 1.01 -9.66 5.22
N LEU A 85 0.64 -8.75 6.13
CA LEU A 85 0.95 -7.33 5.98
C LEU A 85 2.45 -7.04 6.13
N LYS A 86 3.15 -7.73 7.04
CA LYS A 86 4.61 -7.61 7.17
C LYS A 86 5.33 -8.08 5.92
N GLN A 87 4.88 -9.17 5.32
CA GLN A 87 5.40 -9.65 4.04
C GLN A 87 5.18 -8.61 2.93
N ALA A 88 3.95 -8.12 2.76
CA ALA A 88 3.63 -7.11 1.75
C ALA A 88 4.44 -5.81 1.95
N LEU A 89 4.69 -5.40 3.20
CA LEU A 89 5.53 -4.25 3.52
C LEU A 89 6.99 -4.47 3.14
N ALA A 90 7.52 -5.69 3.34
CA ALA A 90 8.87 -6.04 2.93
C ALA A 90 9.04 -6.00 1.41
N GLU A 91 8.10 -6.62 0.67
CA GLU A 91 8.05 -6.61 -0.80
C GLU A 91 7.91 -5.19 -1.37
N PHE A 92 7.11 -4.34 -0.73
CA PHE A 92 6.98 -2.93 -1.12
C PHE A 92 8.30 -2.15 -0.92
N LYS A 93 9.02 -2.42 0.17
CA LYS A 93 10.32 -1.78 0.45
C LYS A 93 11.40 -2.22 -0.54
N SER A 94 11.49 -3.52 -0.84
CA SER A 94 12.45 -4.05 -1.83
C SER A 94 12.15 -3.56 -3.26
N SER A 95 10.88 -3.51 -3.64
CA SER A 95 10.48 -2.96 -4.94
C SER A 95 10.82 -1.47 -5.10
N LYS A 96 10.81 -0.72 -3.99
CA LYS A 96 11.22 0.69 -3.97
C LYS A 96 12.73 0.89 -4.03
N SER A 97 13.53 0.00 -3.44
CA SER A 97 14.99 0.07 -3.57
C SER A 97 15.43 -0.25 -4.99
N ASN A 98 14.87 -1.30 -5.60
CA ASN A 98 15.23 -1.69 -6.97
C ASN A 98 14.93 -0.59 -8.00
N LYS A 99 13.83 0.17 -7.83
CA LYS A 99 13.52 1.33 -8.68
C LYS A 99 14.48 2.52 -8.51
N LYS A 100 15.17 2.62 -7.36
CA LYS A 100 16.21 3.63 -7.17
C LYS A 100 17.52 3.19 -7.81
N ASP A 101 17.83 1.90 -7.73
CA ASP A 101 19.03 1.33 -8.34
C ASP A 101 18.95 1.36 -9.88
N ASP A 102 17.79 1.06 -10.48
CA ASP A 102 17.56 1.21 -11.93
C ASP A 102 17.74 2.65 -12.41
N LYS A 103 17.36 3.64 -11.59
CA LYS A 103 17.48 5.06 -11.93
C LYS A 103 18.92 5.58 -11.76
N HIS A 104 19.72 4.92 -10.94
CA HIS A 104 21.14 5.23 -10.79
C HIS A 104 21.98 4.56 -11.88
N LYS A 105 21.52 3.43 -12.41
CA LYS A 105 22.20 2.71 -13.49
C LYS A 105 22.01 3.38 -14.85
N SER A 106 20.82 3.90 -15.16
CA SER A 106 20.58 4.64 -16.41
C SER A 106 21.38 5.95 -16.50
N ASN A 107 21.67 6.60 -15.37
CA ASN A 107 22.48 7.83 -15.38
C ASN A 107 23.98 7.58 -15.53
N ASN A 108 24.48 6.40 -15.11
CA ASN A 108 25.90 6.05 -15.24
C ASN A 108 26.24 5.55 -16.64
N GLU A 109 25.31 4.87 -17.32
CA GLU A 109 25.51 4.39 -18.70
C GLU A 109 25.54 5.57 -19.70
N ASP A 110 24.73 6.62 -19.49
CA ASP A 110 24.76 7.84 -20.32
C ASP A 110 26.00 8.73 -20.06
N GLU A 111 26.57 8.73 -18.84
CA GLU A 111 27.80 9.49 -18.51
C GLU A 111 29.07 8.78 -19.01
N GLU A 112 29.11 7.44 -18.98
CA GLU A 112 30.24 6.64 -19.51
C GLU A 112 30.30 6.68 -21.05
N GLU A 113 29.17 6.74 -21.78
CA GLU A 113 29.17 6.89 -23.25
C GLU A 113 29.66 8.29 -23.70
N MET A 114 29.36 9.36 -22.96
CA MET A 114 29.84 10.72 -23.31
C MET A 114 31.34 10.91 -23.04
N GLU A 115 31.89 10.30 -21.99
CA GLU A 115 33.33 10.34 -21.71
C GLU A 115 34.16 9.52 -22.72
N GLU A 116 33.61 8.43 -23.27
CA GLU A 116 34.28 7.66 -24.33
C GLU A 116 34.26 8.36 -25.70
N GLU A 117 33.23 9.15 -26.02
CA GLU A 117 33.17 9.95 -27.25
C GLU A 117 34.13 11.16 -27.22
N GLU A 118 34.20 11.91 -26.10
CA GLU A 118 35.11 13.07 -26.00
C GLU A 118 36.60 12.66 -26.04
N VAL A 119 36.97 11.50 -25.48
CA VAL A 119 38.36 11.00 -25.48
C VAL A 119 38.80 10.46 -26.86
N ASN A 120 37.85 10.13 -27.74
CA ASN A 120 38.15 9.68 -29.09
C ASN A 120 38.28 10.85 -30.08
N GLU A 121 37.55 11.95 -29.88
CA GLU A 121 37.67 13.14 -30.73
C GLU A 121 38.98 13.93 -30.49
N GLU A 122 39.56 13.92 -29.28
CA GLU A 122 40.84 14.60 -28.99
C GLU A 122 42.10 13.88 -29.51
N LYS A 123 41.98 12.70 -30.13
CA LYS A 123 43.14 11.91 -30.63
C LYS A 123 43.38 11.99 -32.14
N ASP A 124 42.50 12.66 -32.88
CA ASP A 124 42.54 12.75 -34.35
C ASP A 124 42.90 14.15 -34.91
N ASP A 125 43.32 15.10 -34.06
CA ASP A 125 43.96 16.39 -34.45
C ASP A 125 45.42 16.50 -33.92
#